data_AF-A0A4Z0XYI5-F1
#
_entry.id   AF-A0A4Z0XYI5-F1
#
_cell.length_a   1.000
_cell.length_b   1.000
_cell.length_c   1.000
_cell.angle_alpha   90.00
_cell.angle_beta   90.00
_cell.angle_gamma   90.00
#
_symmetry.space_group_name_H-M   'P 1'
#
loop_
_entity.id
_entity.type
_entity.pdbx_description
1 polymer ?
#
loop_
_entity_poly.entity_id
_entity_poly.type
_entity_poly.pdbx_seq_one_letter_code
_entity_poly.pdbx_strand_id
1 'polypeptide(L)'
;MSAPPSRIAQFASIIALCTRQIDDYLAQNALPYPALQPDTPVDLGLQPDLENLRVAVLEATQELLDLLQGPRDLLFKRHARYHNLHNQLVGLKLISRFGIANQVLVDGEITYGDLASKAGVNEAALG
;
A
#
# COMPACT_ATOMS: atom_id res chain seq x y z
N MET A 1 10.00 -38.81 8.15
CA MET A 1 9.11 -38.06 7.22
C MET A 1 8.96 -36.66 7.78
N SER A 2 9.44 -35.63 7.07
CA SER A 2 9.30 -34.24 7.54
C SER A 2 7.82 -33.85 7.52
N ALA A 3 7.32 -33.24 8.59
CA ALA A 3 5.97 -32.70 8.61
C ALA A 3 5.83 -31.65 7.47
N PRO A 4 4.63 -31.53 6.86
CA PRO A 4 4.39 -30.48 5.88
C PRO A 4 4.65 -29.10 6.54
N PRO A 5 5.20 -28.14 5.79
CA PRO A 5 5.47 -26.80 6.33
C PRO A 5 4.19 -26.16 6.85
N SER A 6 4.27 -25.38 7.93
CA SER A 6 3.12 -24.63 8.45
C SER A 6 2.62 -23.62 7.40
N ARG A 7 1.36 -23.18 7.49
CA ARG A 7 0.82 -22.17 6.57
C ARG A 7 1.64 -20.87 6.58
N ILE A 8 2.15 -20.46 7.74
CA ILE A 8 3.06 -19.32 7.89
C ILE A 8 4.33 -19.52 7.04
N ALA A 9 4.97 -20.70 7.15
CA ALA A 9 6.18 -21.01 6.39
C ALA A 9 5.91 -21.15 4.88
N GLN A 10 4.74 -21.66 4.50
CA GLN A 10 4.30 -21.73 3.11
C GLN A 10 4.16 -20.33 2.50
N PHE A 11 3.44 -19.40 3.15
CA PHE A 11 3.27 -18.04 2.64
C PHE A 11 4.58 -17.27 2.57
N ALA A 12 5.45 -17.40 3.59
CA ALA A 12 6.78 -16.79 3.54
C ALA A 12 7.60 -17.29 2.33
N SER A 13 7.48 -18.58 2.01
CA SER A 13 8.15 -19.17 0.84
C SER A 13 7.59 -18.65 -0.48
N ILE A 14 6.26 -18.54 -0.59
CA ILE A 14 5.58 -17.97 -1.77
C ILE A 14 6.01 -16.52 -1.98
N ILE A 15 5.97 -15.70 -0.92
CA ILE A 15 6.39 -14.30 -0.97
C ILE A 15 7.81 -14.21 -1.48
N ALA A 16 8.75 -14.94 -0.86
CA ALA A 16 10.17 -14.89 -1.24
C ALA A 16 10.44 -15.37 -2.68
N LEU A 17 9.73 -16.40 -3.15
CA LEU A 17 9.89 -16.92 -4.50
C LEU A 17 9.37 -15.94 -5.55
N CYS A 18 8.14 -15.48 -5.39
CA CYS A 18 7.48 -14.62 -6.36
C CYS A 18 8.10 -13.22 -6.38
N THR A 19 8.50 -12.65 -5.24
CA THR A 19 9.19 -11.35 -5.22
C THR A 19 10.54 -11.42 -5.90
N ARG A 20 11.29 -12.51 -5.73
CA ARG A 20 12.56 -12.71 -6.44
C ARG A 20 12.36 -12.73 -7.95
N GLN A 21 11.35 -13.44 -8.45
CA GLN A 21 11.06 -13.48 -9.88
C GLN A 21 10.69 -12.11 -10.46
N ILE A 22 9.92 -11.31 -9.70
CA ILE A 22 9.60 -9.94 -10.09
C ILE A 22 10.86 -9.06 -10.07
N ASP A 23 11.67 -9.16 -9.01
CA ASP A 23 12.93 -8.41 -8.84
C ASP A 23 13.91 -8.72 -9.98
N ASP A 24 14.12 -10.00 -10.29
CA ASP A 24 14.96 -10.47 -11.38
C ASP A 24 14.50 -9.91 -12.73
N TYR A 25 13.18 -9.89 -12.98
CA TYR A 25 12.63 -9.33 -14.22
C TYR A 25 12.84 -7.82 -14.33
N LEU A 26 12.58 -7.08 -13.25
CA LEU A 26 12.80 -5.62 -13.23
C LEU A 26 14.27 -5.30 -13.51
N ALA A 27 15.19 -6.02 -12.86
CA ALA A 27 16.63 -5.87 -13.07
C ALA A 27 17.04 -6.19 -14.52
N GLN A 28 16.59 -7.32 -15.08
CA GLN A 28 16.96 -7.77 -16.43
C GLN A 28 16.45 -6.84 -17.53
N ASN A 29 15.30 -6.21 -17.32
CA ASN A 29 14.69 -5.31 -18.30
C ASN A 29 14.99 -3.82 -18.03
N ALA A 30 15.85 -3.53 -17.05
CA ALA A 30 16.17 -2.17 -16.60
C ALA A 30 14.90 -1.34 -16.32
N LEU A 31 13.89 -1.99 -15.74
CA LEU A 31 12.64 -1.34 -15.36
C LEU A 31 12.79 -0.64 -13.99
N PRO A 32 12.09 0.48 -13.78
CA PRO A 32 12.06 1.15 -12.49
C PRO A 32 11.45 0.26 -11.41
N TYR A 33 12.00 0.36 -10.20
CA TYR A 33 11.49 -0.34 -9.04
C TYR A 33 10.27 0.37 -8.43
N PRO A 34 9.31 -0.37 -7.85
CA PRO A 34 8.24 0.23 -7.06
C PRO A 34 8.82 1.00 -5.87
N ALA A 35 8.48 2.28 -5.78
CA ALA A 35 8.75 3.14 -4.64
C ALA A 35 7.51 3.98 -4.31
N LEU A 36 7.57 4.70 -3.19
CA LEU A 36 6.52 5.67 -2.80
C LEU A 36 7.01 7.10 -3.02
N GLN A 37 7.84 7.30 -4.04
CA GLN A 37 8.38 8.60 -4.42
C GLN A 37 7.50 9.24 -5.50
N PRO A 38 7.46 10.59 -5.59
CA PRO A 38 6.59 11.28 -6.54
C PRO A 38 6.85 10.94 -8.01
N ASP A 39 8.08 10.56 -8.33
CA ASP A 39 8.54 10.16 -9.66
C ASP A 39 8.35 8.65 -9.94
N THR A 40 7.80 7.89 -8.99
CA THR A 40 7.59 6.46 -9.20
C THR A 40 6.46 6.23 -10.22
N PRO A 41 6.65 5.33 -11.20
CA PRO A 41 5.59 4.93 -12.11
C PRO A 41 4.32 4.45 -11.38
N VAL A 42 3.17 4.89 -11.88
CA VAL A 42 1.84 4.48 -11.38
C VAL A 42 1.57 2.99 -11.64
N ASP A 43 2.18 2.45 -12.70
CA ASP A 43 2.11 1.05 -13.09
C ASP A 43 3.53 0.51 -13.27
N LEU A 44 3.75 -0.73 -12.86
CA LEU A 44 5.01 -1.45 -13.01
C LEU A 44 5.22 -2.00 -14.42
N GLY A 45 4.19 -1.96 -15.28
CA GLY A 45 4.30 -2.39 -16.68
C GLY A 45 4.66 -3.87 -16.82
N LEU A 46 4.22 -4.71 -15.88
CA LEU A 46 4.57 -6.12 -15.89
C LEU A 46 3.79 -6.88 -16.96
N GLN A 47 4.40 -7.93 -17.49
CA GLN A 47 3.71 -8.87 -18.38
C GLN A 47 2.66 -9.67 -17.59
N PRO A 48 1.61 -10.20 -18.24
CA PRO A 48 0.50 -10.89 -17.57
C PRO A 48 0.92 -12.01 -16.60
N ASP A 49 2.00 -12.73 -16.91
CA ASP A 49 2.50 -13.79 -16.03
C ASP A 49 3.11 -13.25 -14.73
N LEU A 50 3.79 -12.11 -14.79
CA LEU A 50 4.36 -11.43 -13.63
C LEU A 50 3.30 -10.66 -12.84
N GLU A 51 2.25 -10.18 -13.50
CA GLU A 51 1.05 -9.65 -12.85
C GLU A 51 0.44 -10.71 -11.92
N ASN A 52 0.33 -11.96 -12.38
CA ASN A 52 -0.14 -13.07 -11.55
C ASN A 52 0.77 -13.32 -10.34
N LEU A 53 2.10 -13.23 -10.52
CA LEU A 53 3.04 -13.32 -9.40
C LEU A 53 2.86 -12.17 -8.41
N ARG A 54 2.63 -10.94 -8.89
CA ARG A 54 2.36 -9.80 -8.02
C ARG A 54 1.10 -10.01 -7.21
N VAL A 55 0.02 -10.48 -7.83
CA VAL A 55 -1.23 -10.82 -7.13
C VAL A 55 -0.98 -11.89 -6.07
N ALA A 56 -0.25 -12.96 -6.39
CA ALA A 56 0.08 -14.02 -5.44
C ALA A 56 0.89 -13.50 -4.23
N VAL A 57 1.83 -12.57 -4.44
CA VAL A 57 2.57 -11.91 -3.36
C VAL A 57 1.63 -11.11 -2.46
N LEU A 58 0.74 -10.31 -3.04
CA LEU A 58 -0.21 -9.48 -2.30
C LEU A 58 -1.16 -10.33 -1.44
N GLU A 59 -1.72 -11.40 -2.02
CA GLU A 59 -2.59 -12.33 -1.31
C GLU A 59 -1.85 -13.07 -0.19
N ALA A 60 -0.67 -13.63 -0.47
CA ALA A 60 0.13 -14.34 0.52
C ALA A 60 0.57 -13.41 1.67
N THR A 61 0.87 -12.14 1.38
CA THR A 61 1.21 -11.13 2.38
C THR A 61 0.02 -10.81 3.27
N GLN A 62 -1.17 -10.65 2.68
CA GLN A 62 -2.39 -10.41 3.45
C GLN A 62 -2.76 -11.61 4.31
N GLU A 63 -2.68 -12.85 3.79
CA GLU A 63 -2.96 -14.06 4.56
C GLU A 63 -1.95 -14.26 5.70
N LEU A 64 -0.66 -14.02 5.45
CA LEU A 64 0.37 -14.09 6.48
C LEU A 64 0.13 -13.03 7.57
N LEU A 65 -0.20 -11.80 7.19
CA LEU A 65 -0.56 -10.74 8.11
C LEU A 65 -1.78 -11.13 8.96
N ASP A 66 -2.82 -11.68 8.34
CA ASP A 66 -4.04 -12.10 9.01
C ASP A 66 -3.76 -13.23 10.03
N LEU A 67 -2.96 -14.22 9.65
CA LEU A 67 -2.56 -15.31 10.55
C LEU A 67 -1.76 -14.82 11.76
N LEU A 68 -0.86 -13.87 11.56
CA LEU A 68 0.00 -13.34 12.64
C LEU A 68 -0.74 -12.36 13.56
N GLN A 69 -1.71 -11.60 13.05
CA GLN A 69 -2.58 -10.75 13.87
C GLN A 69 -3.57 -11.58 14.70
N GLY A 70 -3.96 -12.74 14.17
CA GLY A 70 -4.89 -13.63 14.83
C GLY A 70 -6.34 -13.16 14.78
N PRO A 71 -7.29 -14.05 15.13
CA PRO A 71 -8.71 -13.86 14.84
C PRO A 71 -9.35 -12.71 15.63
N ARG A 72 -8.86 -12.41 16.84
CA ARG A 72 -9.39 -11.30 17.66
C ARG A 72 -9.17 -9.97 16.96
N ASP A 73 -7.93 -9.69 16.57
CA ASP A 73 -7.58 -8.42 15.93
C ASP A 73 -8.22 -8.29 14.55
N LEU A 74 -8.42 -9.39 13.83
CA LEU A 74 -9.12 -9.38 12.55
C LEU A 74 -10.59 -8.97 12.68
N LEU A 75 -11.29 -9.43 13.72
CA LEU A 75 -12.68 -9.03 13.95
C LEU A 75 -12.76 -7.53 14.27
N PHE A 76 -11.90 -7.03 15.17
CA PHE A 76 -11.88 -5.61 15.52
C PHE A 76 -11.42 -4.74 14.36
N LYS A 77 -10.37 -5.13 13.62
CA LYS A 77 -9.85 -4.35 12.48
C LYS A 77 -10.73 -4.44 11.25
N ARG A 78 -11.44 -5.54 10.98
CA ARG A 78 -12.42 -5.59 9.89
C ARG A 78 -13.63 -4.73 10.24
N HIS A 79 -14.19 -4.85 11.44
CA HIS A 79 -15.24 -3.93 11.89
C HIS A 79 -14.78 -2.48 11.86
N ALA A 80 -13.58 -2.20 12.36
CA ALA A 80 -13.00 -0.86 12.33
C ALA A 80 -12.62 -0.40 10.92
N ARG A 81 -12.19 -1.26 9.98
CA ARG A 81 -11.91 -0.89 8.58
C ARG A 81 -13.21 -0.58 7.83
N TYR A 82 -14.26 -1.38 8.01
CA TYR A 82 -15.57 -1.10 7.41
C TYR A 82 -16.19 0.18 8.02
N HIS A 83 -16.05 0.42 9.32
CA HIS A 83 -16.48 1.68 9.95
C HIS A 83 -15.58 2.88 9.61
N ASN A 84 -14.26 2.68 9.52
CA ASN A 84 -13.29 3.71 9.15
C ASN A 84 -13.22 3.94 7.66
N LEU A 85 -13.89 3.15 6.80
CA LEU A 85 -14.01 3.46 5.39
C LEU A 85 -14.70 4.82 5.23
N HIS A 86 -15.64 5.16 6.11
CA HIS A 86 -16.21 6.50 6.20
C HIS A 86 -15.12 7.54 6.48
N ASN A 87 -14.25 7.32 7.48
CA ASN A 87 -13.17 8.23 7.85
C ASN A 87 -12.06 8.34 6.78
N GLN A 88 -11.74 7.25 6.08
CA GLN A 88 -10.78 7.26 4.97
C GLN A 88 -11.31 8.09 3.78
N LEU A 89 -12.61 7.99 3.51
CA LEU A 89 -13.25 8.80 2.48
C LEU A 89 -13.38 10.28 2.87
N VAL A 90 -13.43 10.62 4.16
CA VAL A 90 -13.38 12.02 4.63
C VAL A 90 -12.08 12.69 4.21
N GLY A 91 -10.93 12.02 4.40
CA GLY A 91 -9.63 12.54 3.96
C GLY A 91 -9.57 12.75 2.45
N LEU A 92 -10.00 11.76 1.66
CA LEU A 92 -10.11 11.86 0.20
C LEU A 92 -11.03 13.01 -0.25
N LYS A 93 -12.18 13.17 0.42
CA LYS A 93 -13.12 14.26 0.14
C LYS A 93 -12.55 15.62 0.49
N LEU A 94 -11.78 15.72 1.57
CA LEU A 94 -11.05 16.94 1.95
C LEU A 94 -10.01 17.30 0.87
N ILE A 95 -9.19 16.32 0.47
CA ILE A 95 -8.16 16.48 -0.56
C ILE A 95 -8.77 16.96 -1.88
N SER A 96 -9.86 16.33 -2.32
CA SER A 96 -10.55 16.68 -3.56
C SER A 96 -11.24 18.04 -3.49
N ARG A 97 -12.01 18.32 -2.42
CA ARG A 97 -12.82 19.53 -2.30
C ARG A 97 -11.97 20.81 -2.20
N PHE A 98 -10.84 20.74 -1.50
CA PHE A 98 -9.98 21.90 -1.27
C PHE A 98 -8.73 21.89 -2.16
N GLY A 99 -8.63 20.94 -3.09
CA GLY A 99 -7.53 20.86 -4.04
C GLY A 99 -6.17 20.66 -3.37
N ILE A 100 -6.13 20.02 -2.20
CA ILE A 100 -4.91 19.86 -1.38
C ILE A 100 -3.79 19.21 -2.18
N ALA A 101 -4.12 18.21 -3.01
CA ALA A 101 -3.14 17.52 -3.87
C ALA A 101 -2.41 18.47 -4.85
N ASN A 102 -3.03 19.58 -5.25
CA ASN A 102 -2.42 20.57 -6.15
C ASN A 102 -1.61 21.64 -5.39
N GLN A 103 -1.69 21.65 -4.06
CA GLN A 103 -1.03 22.64 -3.20
C GLN A 103 0.25 22.11 -2.54
N VAL A 104 0.36 20.78 -2.43
CA VAL A 104 1.60 20.11 -2.04
C VAL A 104 2.50 20.06 -3.26
N LEU A 105 3.71 20.61 -3.12
CA LEU A 105 4.71 20.57 -4.19
C LEU A 105 5.18 19.13 -4.37
N VAL A 106 5.28 18.68 -5.62
CA VAL A 106 5.76 17.32 -5.95
C VAL A 106 7.16 17.08 -5.35
N ASP A 107 8.04 18.09 -5.38
CA ASP A 107 9.42 18.02 -4.89
C ASP A 107 9.68 18.92 -3.67
N GLY A 108 8.68 19.14 -2.80
CA GLY A 108 8.83 20.04 -1.66
C GLY A 108 7.90 19.74 -0.49
N GLU A 109 8.32 20.18 0.69
CA GLU A 109 7.51 20.09 1.90
C GLU A 109 6.71 21.38 2.10
N ILE A 110 5.51 21.26 2.66
CA ILE A 110 4.69 22.38 3.11
C ILE A 110 4.23 22.11 4.54
N THR A 111 4.27 23.13 5.39
CA THR A 111 3.78 22.99 6.76
C THR A 111 2.25 22.86 6.76
N TYR A 112 1.68 22.20 7.78
CA TYR A 112 0.24 22.09 7.90
C TYR A 112 -0.46 23.46 8.01
N GLY A 113 0.14 24.43 8.72
CA GLY A 113 -0.39 25.80 8.81
C GLY A 113 -0.43 26.54 7.46
N ASP A 114 0.64 26.42 6.66
CA ASP A 114 0.69 27.03 5.33
C ASP A 114 -0.28 26.37 4.35
N LEU A 115 -0.40 25.05 4.42
CA LEU A 115 -1.34 24.26 3.61
C LEU A 115 -2.78 24.59 4.00
N ALA A 116 -3.09 24.67 5.30
CA ALA A 116 -4.41 25.05 5.82
C ALA A 116 -4.82 26.46 5.34
N SER A 117 -3.87 27.41 5.39
CA SER A 117 -4.08 28.78 4.93
C SER A 117 -4.37 28.84 3.43
N LYS A 118 -3.64 28.08 2.61
CA LYS A 118 -3.85 28.02 1.15
C LYS A 118 -5.12 27.25 0.75
N ALA A 119 -5.46 26.21 1.48
CA ALA A 119 -6.64 25.37 1.22
C ALA A 119 -7.94 25.95 1.82
N GLY A 120 -7.84 26.92 2.74
CA GLY A 120 -9.01 27.49 3.42
C GLY A 120 -9.66 26.51 4.40
N VAL A 121 -8.87 25.64 5.03
CA VAL A 121 -9.31 24.63 5.99
C VAL A 121 -8.70 24.88 7.37
N ASN A 122 -9.30 24.31 8.42
CA ASN A 122 -8.70 24.35 9.74
C ASN A 122 -7.48 23.40 9.77
N GLU A 123 -6.35 23.86 10.32
CA GLU A 123 -5.13 23.06 10.45
C GLU A 123 -5.37 21.74 11.19
N ALA A 124 -6.26 21.72 12.19
CA ALA A 124 -6.64 20.51 12.92
C ALA A 124 -7.39 19.47 12.07
N ALA A 125 -7.84 19.83 10.86
CA ALA A 125 -8.45 18.89 9.92
C ALA A 125 -7.41 18.18 9.03
N LEU A 126 -6.13 18.58 9.10
CA LEU A 126 -5.04 18.03 8.30
C LEU A 126 -4.12 17.07 9.08
N GLY A 127 -4.21 17.03 10.42
CA GLY A 127 -3.45 16.14 11.32
C GLY A 127 -4.31 15.05 11.94
#